data_AF-A0A845V5Y5-F1
#
_entry.id   AF-A0A845V5Y5-F1
#
_cell.length_a   1.000
_cell.length_b   1.000
_cell.length_c   1.000
_cell.angle_alpha   90.00
_cell.angle_beta   90.00
_cell.angle_gamma   90.00
#
_symmetry.space_group_name_H-M   'P 1'
#
loop_
_entity.id
_entity.type
_entity.pdbx_description
1 polymer ?
#
loop_
_entity_poly.entity_id
_entity_poly.type
_entity_poly.pdbx_seq_one_letter_code
_entity_poly.pdbx_strand_id
1 'polypeptide(L)'
;MKNKILLATALSLLGTAAFAQATAVQFNSGDNGGALKVAQSKYGRSQALSTAIVDIDDDGNAEIAVRFDESCSSDRCDHALLYFSGSRWQEVLETRTSYLAVSREQQQGVRHLLQDHNVRWSWMNGVYEPSPAEVTNLEEISEPSGALARYEAADTDVRRLTKVTRELADLTGDGATESVVKSRIIPDCTGTNICPVLVFDESGKKIGDFYSEAAQIGLFGDELYTFGRYGFSSYAFDGQTYSHKETFMSLAAPGK
;
A
#
# COMPACT_ATOMS: atom_id res chain seq x y z
N MET A 1 22.30 16.86 55.29
CA MET A 1 21.60 17.31 54.06
C MET A 1 21.02 16.06 53.41
N LYS A 2 19.68 15.96 53.30
CA LYS A 2 18.98 14.77 52.80
C LYS A 2 18.63 14.99 51.33
N ASN A 3 19.28 14.26 50.41
CA ASN A 3 18.91 14.24 49.00
C ASN A 3 17.66 13.37 48.81
N LYS A 4 16.57 13.99 48.34
CA LYS A 4 15.38 13.29 47.88
C LYS A 4 15.55 13.00 46.39
N ILE A 5 15.64 11.71 46.06
CA ILE A 5 15.59 11.21 44.69
C ILE A 5 14.11 11.20 44.28
N LEU A 6 13.77 11.96 43.25
CA LEU A 6 12.46 11.94 42.60
C LEU A 6 12.45 10.79 41.57
N LEU A 7 11.66 9.75 41.85
CA LEU A 7 11.28 8.79 40.82
C LEU A 7 10.22 9.44 39.92
N ALA A 8 10.57 9.65 38.65
CA ALA A 8 9.58 9.94 37.61
C ALA A 8 8.93 8.62 37.19
N THR A 9 7.63 8.48 37.48
CA THR A 9 6.81 7.37 36.99
C THR A 9 6.43 7.70 35.56
N ALA A 10 7.02 6.99 34.59
CA ALA A 10 6.59 7.06 33.20
C ALA A 10 5.23 6.36 33.09
N LEU A 11 4.18 7.16 32.90
CA LEU A 11 2.83 6.69 32.62
C LEU A 11 2.78 6.31 31.13
N SER A 12 2.94 5.03 30.81
CA SER A 12 2.72 4.52 29.47
C SER A 12 1.22 4.57 29.16
N LEU A 13 0.79 5.62 28.45
CA LEU A 13 -0.49 5.60 27.75
C LEU A 13 -0.38 4.57 26.61
N LEU A 14 -0.86 3.36 26.88
CA LEU A 14 -1.26 2.42 25.84
C LEU A 14 -2.47 3.03 25.12
N GLY A 15 -2.19 3.83 24.10
CA GLY A 15 -3.20 4.19 23.10
C GLY A 15 -3.56 2.94 22.34
N THR A 16 -4.62 2.26 22.74
CA THR A 16 -5.29 1.29 21.87
C THR A 16 -5.84 2.07 20.69
N ALA A 17 -5.16 2.00 19.54
CA ALA A 17 -5.75 2.42 18.28
C ALA A 17 -7.07 1.66 18.13
N ALA A 18 -8.17 2.42 18.11
CA ALA A 18 -9.49 1.85 17.90
C ALA A 18 -9.56 1.42 16.44
N PHE A 19 -9.30 0.14 16.16
CA PHE A 19 -9.61 -0.43 14.86
C PHE A 19 -11.08 -0.13 14.53
N ALA A 20 -11.30 0.66 13.50
CA ALA A 20 -12.60 0.74 12.85
C ALA A 20 -12.97 -0.71 12.45
N GLN A 21 -14.02 -1.29 13.08
CA GLN A 21 -14.38 -2.70 12.84
C GLN A 21 -14.58 -2.96 11.35
N ALA A 22 -13.62 -3.62 10.72
CA ALA A 22 -13.77 -4.19 9.40
C ALA A 22 -14.47 -5.56 9.51
N THR A 23 -15.23 -5.92 8.49
CA THR A 23 -15.89 -7.22 8.41
C THR A 23 -15.17 -8.08 7.39
N ALA A 24 -14.67 -9.24 7.82
CA ALA A 24 -14.05 -10.20 6.92
C ALA A 24 -15.06 -10.67 5.86
N VAL A 25 -14.66 -10.65 4.59
CA VAL A 25 -15.46 -11.12 3.45
C VAL A 25 -15.68 -12.62 3.59
N GLN A 26 -16.95 -13.03 3.60
CA GLN A 26 -17.33 -14.44 3.69
C GLN A 26 -17.46 -15.02 2.29
N PHE A 27 -16.49 -15.84 1.89
CA PHE A 27 -16.49 -16.53 0.61
C PHE A 27 -17.35 -17.80 0.67
N ASN A 28 -18.36 -17.85 -0.20
CA ASN A 28 -19.29 -18.96 -0.29
C ASN A 28 -19.00 -19.80 -1.54
N SER A 29 -19.13 -21.12 -1.40
CA SER A 29 -19.22 -22.02 -2.54
C SER A 29 -20.63 -22.00 -3.13
N GLY A 30 -20.76 -22.38 -4.40
CA GLY A 30 -22.05 -22.40 -5.12
C GLY A 30 -22.39 -21.08 -5.83
N ASP A 31 -23.61 -20.98 -6.37
CA ASP A 31 -23.97 -19.93 -7.35
C ASP A 31 -23.88 -18.50 -6.78
N ASN A 32 -24.12 -18.33 -5.47
CA ASN A 32 -24.04 -17.06 -4.75
C ASN A 32 -24.70 -15.89 -5.51
N GLY A 33 -26.01 -16.01 -5.80
CA GLY A 33 -26.74 -14.98 -6.56
C GLY A 33 -26.32 -14.83 -8.03
N GLY A 34 -25.58 -15.81 -8.59
CA GLY A 34 -25.03 -15.77 -9.95
C GLY A 34 -23.58 -15.30 -10.03
N ALA A 35 -22.98 -14.87 -8.91
CA ALA A 35 -21.59 -14.40 -8.86
C ALA A 35 -20.60 -15.46 -9.33
N LEU A 36 -20.82 -16.73 -8.99
CA LEU A 36 -19.95 -17.83 -9.43
C LEU A 36 -19.97 -17.98 -10.96
N LYS A 37 -21.13 -17.86 -11.61
CA LYS A 37 -21.23 -17.95 -13.08
C LYS A 37 -20.48 -16.82 -13.76
N VAL A 38 -20.53 -15.61 -13.20
CA VAL A 38 -19.76 -14.46 -13.67
C VAL A 38 -18.26 -14.76 -13.57
N ALA A 39 -17.78 -15.17 -12.40
CA ALA A 39 -16.38 -15.48 -12.17
C ALA A 39 -15.89 -16.61 -13.09
N GLN A 40 -16.64 -17.70 -13.20
CA GLN A 40 -16.33 -18.82 -14.11
C GLN A 40 -16.37 -18.42 -15.59
N SER A 41 -17.23 -17.47 -15.99
CA SER A 41 -17.24 -16.95 -17.35
C SER A 41 -16.03 -16.06 -17.62
N LYS A 42 -15.51 -15.36 -16.60
CA LYS A 42 -14.37 -14.45 -16.71
C LYS A 42 -13.04 -15.20 -16.73
N TYR A 43 -12.85 -16.14 -15.81
CA TYR A 43 -11.58 -16.86 -15.60
C TYR A 43 -11.54 -18.27 -16.21
N GLY A 44 -12.70 -18.81 -16.58
CA GLY A 44 -12.85 -20.18 -17.09
C GLY A 44 -13.45 -21.12 -16.05
N ARG A 45 -14.21 -22.11 -16.53
CA ARG A 45 -15.00 -23.03 -15.69
C ARG A 45 -14.20 -24.11 -14.97
N SER A 46 -12.91 -24.26 -15.26
CA SER A 46 -12.07 -25.34 -14.74
C SER A 46 -11.42 -25.04 -13.39
N GLN A 47 -11.37 -23.78 -12.97
CA GLN A 47 -10.79 -23.41 -11.68
C GLN A 47 -11.86 -23.53 -10.57
N ALA A 48 -11.49 -24.10 -9.43
CA ALA A 48 -12.35 -24.05 -8.25
C ALA A 48 -12.35 -22.63 -7.66
N LEU A 49 -13.54 -22.03 -7.57
CA LEU A 49 -13.73 -20.65 -7.14
C LEU A 49 -14.79 -20.59 -6.03
N SER A 50 -14.53 -19.76 -5.04
CA SER A 50 -15.51 -19.29 -4.07
C SER A 50 -15.75 -17.79 -4.29
N THR A 51 -16.97 -17.31 -4.08
CA THR A 51 -17.31 -15.90 -4.37
C THR A 51 -18.01 -15.25 -3.19
N ALA A 52 -17.93 -13.92 -3.13
CA ALA A 52 -18.72 -13.08 -2.24
C ALA A 52 -19.25 -11.89 -3.05
N ILE A 53 -20.45 -11.45 -2.70
CA ILE A 53 -21.02 -10.20 -3.23
C ILE A 53 -20.69 -9.12 -2.20
N VAL A 54 -20.03 -8.05 -2.63
CA VAL A 54 -19.63 -6.92 -1.80
C VAL A 54 -20.10 -5.65 -2.48
N ASP A 55 -20.62 -4.69 -1.74
CA ASP A 55 -21.02 -3.38 -2.26
C ASP A 55 -20.13 -2.35 -1.58
N ILE A 56 -19.07 -1.96 -2.27
CA ILE A 56 -18.00 -1.14 -1.71
C ILE A 56 -18.21 0.34 -2.05
N ASP A 57 -18.78 0.67 -3.20
CA ASP A 57 -19.01 2.04 -3.62
C ASP A 57 -20.44 2.56 -3.36
N ASP A 58 -21.34 1.71 -2.86
CA ASP A 58 -22.75 2.01 -2.52
C ASP A 58 -23.55 2.56 -3.72
N ASP A 59 -23.21 2.12 -4.93
CA ASP A 59 -23.92 2.51 -6.15
C ASP A 59 -25.14 1.60 -6.46
N GLY A 60 -25.35 0.56 -5.64
CA GLY A 60 -26.39 -0.45 -5.80
C GLY A 60 -26.07 -1.57 -6.80
N ASN A 61 -24.90 -1.54 -7.44
CA ASN A 61 -24.33 -2.55 -8.32
C ASN A 61 -23.15 -3.24 -7.63
N ALA A 62 -23.46 -4.16 -6.73
CA ALA A 62 -22.44 -4.88 -5.96
C ALA A 62 -21.35 -5.53 -6.83
N GLU A 63 -20.10 -5.34 -6.41
CA GLU A 63 -18.95 -6.06 -6.90
C GLU A 63 -18.94 -7.54 -6.49
N ILE A 64 -18.12 -8.31 -7.20
CA ILE A 64 -17.90 -9.73 -6.91
C ILE A 64 -16.45 -9.90 -6.47
N ALA A 65 -16.25 -10.24 -5.20
CA ALA A 65 -14.97 -10.75 -4.72
C ALA A 65 -14.87 -12.24 -5.07
N VAL A 66 -13.74 -12.65 -5.63
CA VAL A 66 -13.43 -14.00 -6.05
C VAL A 66 -12.23 -14.50 -5.26
N ARG A 67 -12.32 -15.72 -4.72
CA ARG A 67 -11.19 -16.45 -4.15
C ARG A 67 -10.91 -17.66 -5.02
N PHE A 68 -9.67 -17.79 -5.47
CA PHE A 68 -9.21 -18.92 -6.26
C PHE A 68 -8.79 -20.05 -5.31
N ASP A 69 -9.71 -20.98 -5.03
CA ASP A 69 -9.51 -21.96 -3.94
C ASP A 69 -8.30 -22.88 -4.18
N GLU A 70 -7.95 -23.17 -5.44
CA GLU A 70 -6.78 -23.97 -5.82
C GLU A 70 -5.45 -23.24 -5.65
N SER A 71 -5.46 -21.91 -5.60
CA SER A 71 -4.25 -21.10 -5.44
C SER A 71 -3.77 -21.01 -3.99
N CYS A 72 -4.58 -21.49 -3.04
CA CYS A 72 -4.33 -21.33 -1.61
C CYS A 72 -3.07 -22.11 -1.18
N SER A 73 -2.10 -21.40 -0.62
CA SER A 73 -0.90 -21.96 0.00
C SER A 73 -0.51 -21.12 1.21
N SER A 74 -0.21 -21.79 2.32
CA SER A 74 0.19 -21.15 3.60
C SER A 74 -0.80 -20.06 4.03
N ASP A 75 -2.10 -20.39 4.03
CA ASP A 75 -3.22 -19.51 4.37
C ASP A 75 -3.40 -18.26 3.49
N ARG A 76 -2.61 -18.11 2.42
CA ARG A 76 -2.79 -17.05 1.42
C ARG A 76 -3.34 -17.64 0.13
N CYS A 77 -4.35 -17.00 -0.43
CA CYS A 77 -4.93 -17.36 -1.72
C CYS A 77 -4.84 -16.16 -2.66
N ASP A 78 -4.85 -16.45 -3.95
CA ASP A 78 -5.13 -15.44 -4.96
C ASP A 78 -6.61 -15.05 -4.82
N HIS A 79 -6.85 -13.75 -4.89
CA HIS A 79 -8.15 -13.11 -4.81
C HIS A 79 -8.25 -12.08 -5.93
N ALA A 80 -9.48 -11.87 -6.40
CA ALA A 80 -9.77 -10.79 -7.32
C ALA A 80 -11.05 -10.06 -6.91
N LEU A 81 -11.17 -8.79 -7.31
CA LEU A 81 -12.41 -8.03 -7.23
C LEU A 81 -12.87 -7.67 -8.64
N LEU A 82 -14.12 -8.00 -8.94
CA LEU A 82 -14.77 -7.72 -10.21
C LEU A 82 -15.81 -6.61 -10.05
N TYR A 83 -15.69 -5.58 -10.89
CA TYR A 83 -16.61 -4.45 -10.98
C TYR A 83 -17.34 -4.46 -12.33
N PHE A 84 -18.64 -4.16 -12.34
CA PHE A 84 -19.42 -4.16 -13.58
C PHE A 84 -19.46 -2.76 -14.20
N SER A 85 -18.84 -2.60 -15.38
CA SER A 85 -18.83 -1.30 -16.08
C SER A 85 -18.86 -1.46 -17.59
N GLY A 86 -19.62 -0.58 -18.25
CA GLY A 86 -19.68 -0.49 -19.71
C GLY A 86 -20.13 -1.79 -20.38
N SER A 87 -21.07 -2.52 -19.76
CA SER A 87 -21.61 -3.84 -20.17
C SER A 87 -20.74 -5.08 -19.91
N ARG A 88 -19.63 -4.95 -19.17
CA ARG A 88 -18.73 -6.07 -18.88
C ARG A 88 -18.23 -6.06 -17.45
N TRP A 89 -17.89 -7.24 -16.94
CA TRP A 89 -17.16 -7.40 -15.68
C TRP A 89 -15.67 -7.16 -15.92
N GLN A 90 -15.13 -6.22 -15.16
CA GLN A 90 -13.74 -5.79 -15.21
C GLN A 90 -13.07 -6.14 -13.88
N GLU A 91 -11.82 -6.59 -13.96
CA GLU A 91 -11.02 -6.80 -12.77
C GLU A 91 -10.46 -5.46 -12.31
N VAL A 92 -10.69 -5.11 -11.05
CA VAL A 92 -10.19 -3.87 -10.46
C VAL A 92 -9.03 -4.10 -9.51
N LEU A 93 -8.93 -5.31 -8.97
CA LEU A 93 -7.87 -5.78 -8.08
C LEU A 93 -7.64 -7.27 -8.34
N GLU A 94 -6.38 -7.67 -8.43
CA GLU A 94 -5.92 -9.06 -8.28
C GLU A 94 -4.80 -9.04 -7.25
N THR A 95 -4.90 -9.90 -6.23
CA THR A 95 -3.99 -9.89 -5.08
C THR A 95 -3.84 -11.26 -4.45
N ARG A 96 -2.67 -11.55 -3.86
CA ARG A 96 -2.48 -12.74 -3.04
C ARG A 96 -2.52 -12.34 -1.57
N THR A 97 -3.54 -12.78 -0.84
CA THR A 97 -3.74 -12.36 0.56
C THR A 97 -4.38 -13.46 1.39
N SER A 98 -4.17 -13.40 2.71
CA SER A 98 -4.78 -14.28 3.70
C SER A 98 -6.22 -13.90 4.01
N TYR A 99 -6.60 -12.63 3.79
CA TYR A 99 -7.98 -12.19 3.96
C TYR A 99 -8.33 -11.00 3.07
N LEU A 100 -9.61 -10.88 2.77
CA LEU A 100 -10.23 -9.63 2.34
C LEU A 100 -11.25 -9.21 3.39
N ALA A 101 -11.28 -7.92 3.72
CA ALA A 101 -12.27 -7.36 4.63
C ALA A 101 -12.84 -6.07 4.04
N VAL A 102 -14.09 -5.77 4.34
CA VAL A 102 -14.72 -4.50 3.98
C VAL A 102 -14.83 -3.66 5.24
N SER A 103 -14.37 -2.41 5.18
CA SER A 103 -14.49 -1.47 6.28
C SER A 103 -15.94 -1.08 6.53
N ARG A 104 -16.18 -0.34 7.61
CA ARG A 104 -17.49 0.27 7.82
C ARG A 104 -17.76 1.32 6.75
N GLU A 105 -19.03 1.47 6.46
CA GLU A 105 -19.57 2.59 5.70
C GLU A 105 -19.00 3.92 6.19
N GLN A 106 -18.43 4.68 5.27
CA GLN A 106 -17.94 6.04 5.47
C GLN A 106 -19.03 7.05 5.09
N GLN A 107 -18.65 8.31 4.93
CA GLN A 107 -19.55 9.30 4.35
C GLN A 107 -19.97 8.87 2.93
N GLN A 108 -21.25 9.03 2.61
CA GLN A 108 -21.83 8.70 1.30
C GLN A 108 -21.84 7.20 0.95
N GLY A 109 -21.86 6.30 1.94
CA GLY A 109 -22.04 4.87 1.67
C GLY A 109 -20.75 4.11 1.31
N VAL A 110 -19.73 4.83 0.85
CA VAL A 110 -18.46 4.24 0.40
C VAL A 110 -17.77 3.47 1.52
N ARG A 111 -17.18 2.33 1.18
CA ARG A 111 -16.41 1.46 2.04
C ARG A 111 -14.99 1.32 1.48
N HIS A 112 -14.10 0.78 2.31
CA HIS A 112 -12.76 0.42 1.89
C HIS A 112 -12.63 -1.09 1.84
N LEU A 113 -11.91 -1.60 0.84
CA LEU A 113 -11.43 -2.96 0.85
C LEU A 113 -10.08 -3.00 1.56
N LEU A 114 -9.95 -3.86 2.56
CA LEU A 114 -8.74 -4.09 3.34
C LEU A 114 -8.19 -5.48 3.03
N GLN A 115 -6.87 -5.59 2.99
CA GLN A 115 -6.14 -6.84 2.80
C GLN A 115 -4.91 -6.88 3.72
N ASP A 116 -4.07 -7.91 3.57
CA ASP A 116 -2.73 -7.94 4.19
C ASP A 116 -1.91 -6.69 3.84
N HIS A 117 -0.78 -6.52 4.54
CA HIS A 117 0.19 -5.45 4.25
C HIS A 117 -0.38 -4.05 4.44
N ASN A 118 -1.39 -3.91 5.31
CA ASN A 118 -1.88 -2.62 5.77
C ASN A 118 -2.25 -1.67 4.62
N VAL A 119 -2.78 -2.23 3.53
CA VAL A 119 -3.27 -1.46 2.38
C VAL A 119 -4.79 -1.46 2.40
N ARG A 120 -5.35 -0.25 2.26
CA ARG A 120 -6.77 -0.04 1.98
C ARG A 120 -6.95 0.42 0.54
N TRP A 121 -7.92 -0.15 -0.14
CA TRP A 121 -8.37 0.28 -1.45
C TRP A 121 -9.65 1.10 -1.27
N SER A 122 -9.66 2.29 -1.85
CA SER A 122 -10.78 3.22 -1.79
C SER A 122 -11.32 3.47 -3.19
N TRP A 123 -12.64 3.50 -3.33
CA TRP A 123 -13.27 3.98 -4.56
C TRP A 123 -13.22 5.51 -4.61
N MET A 124 -12.42 6.07 -5.51
CA MET A 124 -12.27 7.51 -5.68
C MET A 124 -12.25 7.87 -7.16
N ASN A 125 -13.01 8.90 -7.56
CA ASN A 125 -13.03 9.39 -8.95
C ASN A 125 -13.29 8.31 -10.01
N GLY A 126 -14.09 7.30 -9.65
CA GLY A 126 -14.41 6.15 -10.50
C GLY A 126 -13.30 5.11 -10.60
N VAL A 127 -12.26 5.15 -9.78
CA VAL A 127 -11.20 4.12 -9.75
C VAL A 127 -10.95 3.62 -8.34
N TYR A 128 -10.51 2.37 -8.22
CA TYR A 128 -9.94 1.87 -6.97
C TYR A 128 -8.51 2.37 -6.83
N GLU A 129 -8.27 3.20 -5.83
CA GLU A 129 -6.93 3.72 -5.52
C GLU A 129 -6.44 3.10 -4.20
N PRO A 130 -5.24 2.49 -4.18
CA PRO A 130 -4.66 1.98 -2.96
C PRO A 130 -4.11 3.14 -2.14
N SER A 131 -4.24 3.00 -0.83
CA SER A 131 -3.64 3.91 0.14
C SER A 131 -3.25 3.10 1.38
N PRO A 132 -2.34 3.62 2.19
CA PRO A 132 -2.03 2.98 3.46
C PRO A 132 -3.25 3.02 4.39
N ALA A 133 -3.53 1.92 5.06
CA ALA A 133 -4.51 1.87 6.14
C ALA A 133 -3.94 2.53 7.40
N GLU A 134 -2.68 2.23 7.76
CA GLU A 134 -1.96 2.81 8.89
C GLU A 134 -0.44 2.94 8.62
N VAL A 135 0.03 3.97 7.92
CA VAL A 135 1.48 4.19 7.80
C VAL A 135 1.92 5.41 8.58
N THR A 136 3.16 5.37 9.03
CA THR A 136 3.88 6.59 9.39
C THR A 136 4.43 7.20 8.12
N ASN A 137 4.03 8.42 7.79
CA ASN A 137 4.61 9.12 6.64
C ASN A 137 6.06 9.47 6.97
N LEU A 138 6.95 9.32 6.00
CA LEU A 138 8.37 9.66 6.19
C LEU A 138 8.55 11.08 6.73
N GLU A 139 7.76 12.04 6.26
CA GLU A 139 7.81 13.45 6.70
C GLU A 139 7.52 13.65 8.19
N GLU A 140 6.88 12.69 8.85
CA GLU A 140 6.54 12.76 10.29
C GLU A 140 7.72 12.32 11.18
N ILE A 141 8.63 11.53 10.64
CA ILE A 141 9.78 10.97 11.37
C ILE A 141 11.12 11.45 10.85
N SER A 142 11.13 12.18 9.73
CA SER A 142 12.35 12.63 9.09
C SER A 142 12.73 14.06 9.46
N GLU A 143 14.03 14.33 9.42
CA GLU A 143 14.57 15.68 9.50
C GLU A 143 14.99 16.17 8.10
N PRO A 144 14.42 17.30 7.61
CA PRO A 144 14.86 17.88 6.36
C PRO A 144 16.35 18.27 6.40
N SER A 145 17.08 17.91 5.36
CA SER A 145 18.51 18.22 5.21
C SER A 145 18.77 19.08 3.97
N GLY A 146 19.44 20.21 4.16
CA GLY A 146 19.57 21.24 3.12
C GLY A 146 20.62 20.95 2.04
N ALA A 147 21.56 20.04 2.28
CA ALA A 147 22.61 19.70 1.33
C ALA A 147 22.73 18.19 1.17
N LEU A 148 22.94 17.74 -0.07
CA LEU A 148 23.33 16.37 -0.37
C LEU A 148 24.70 16.07 0.24
N ALA A 149 24.85 14.87 0.79
CA ALA A 149 26.15 14.33 1.12
C ALA A 149 26.99 14.12 -0.15
N ARG A 150 28.32 14.07 0.01
CA ARG A 150 29.24 13.93 -1.14
C ARG A 150 28.97 12.68 -1.97
N TYR A 151 28.61 11.57 -1.33
CA TYR A 151 28.31 10.31 -1.99
C TYR A 151 26.98 10.37 -2.76
N GLU A 152 25.93 10.96 -2.18
CA GLU A 152 24.64 11.18 -2.85
C GLU A 152 24.81 12.07 -4.08
N ALA A 153 25.54 13.18 -3.96
CA ALA A 153 25.80 14.09 -5.07
C ALA A 153 26.65 13.45 -6.19
N ALA A 154 27.41 12.40 -5.87
CA ALA A 154 28.18 11.63 -6.83
C ALA A 154 27.38 10.50 -7.49
N ASP A 155 26.25 10.07 -6.89
CA ASP A 155 25.38 9.04 -7.43
C ASP A 155 24.76 9.48 -8.76
N THR A 156 24.78 8.59 -9.76
CA THR A 156 24.35 8.92 -11.11
C THR A 156 22.85 9.17 -11.21
N ASP A 157 22.04 8.52 -10.37
CA ASP A 157 20.58 8.66 -10.40
C ASP A 157 20.15 9.95 -9.69
N VAL A 158 20.80 10.31 -8.59
CA VAL A 158 20.62 11.65 -7.96
C VAL A 158 20.94 12.77 -8.95
N ARG A 159 22.02 12.62 -9.73
CA ARG A 159 22.41 13.62 -10.74
C ARG A 159 21.45 13.76 -11.92
N ARG A 160 20.54 12.80 -12.12
CA ARG A 160 19.46 12.89 -13.13
C ARG A 160 18.28 13.71 -12.62
N LEU A 161 18.19 13.96 -11.32
CA LEU A 161 17.13 14.75 -10.72
C LEU A 161 17.46 16.24 -10.80
N THR A 162 16.52 17.03 -11.29
CA THR A 162 16.72 18.48 -11.49
C THR A 162 16.60 19.24 -10.18
N LYS A 163 15.67 18.83 -9.29
CA LYS A 163 15.51 19.41 -7.96
C LYS A 163 15.21 18.32 -6.95
N VAL A 164 15.96 18.29 -5.86
CA VAL A 164 15.82 17.25 -4.84
C VAL A 164 15.48 17.80 -3.45
N THR A 165 14.76 17.02 -2.65
CA THR A 165 14.88 17.04 -1.19
C THR A 165 15.79 15.95 -0.71
N ARG A 166 16.38 16.20 0.45
CA ARG A 166 17.00 15.18 1.28
C ARG A 166 16.33 15.18 2.63
N GLU A 167 15.98 14.01 3.10
CA GLU A 167 15.40 13.73 4.40
C GLU A 167 16.25 12.68 5.10
N LEU A 168 16.38 12.81 6.41
CA LEU A 168 17.12 11.89 7.26
C LEU A 168 16.15 11.20 8.21
N ALA A 169 16.10 9.87 8.21
CA ALA A 169 15.25 9.11 9.10
C ALA A 169 15.88 7.75 9.44
N ASP A 170 15.60 7.23 10.64
CA ASP A 170 15.87 5.84 11.00
C ASP A 170 14.71 4.97 10.45
N LEU A 171 14.89 4.46 9.23
CA LEU A 171 13.90 3.68 8.50
C LEU A 171 13.87 2.21 8.95
N THR A 172 14.94 1.74 9.58
CA THR A 172 15.14 0.33 9.91
C THR A 172 14.97 0.05 11.41
N GLY A 173 14.95 1.10 12.23
CA GLY A 173 14.80 1.04 13.68
C GLY A 173 16.08 0.59 14.39
N ASP A 174 17.23 0.61 13.72
CA ASP A 174 18.51 0.19 14.29
C ASP A 174 19.30 1.34 14.95
N GLY A 175 18.76 2.57 14.86
CA GLY A 175 19.36 3.79 15.37
C GLY A 175 20.36 4.45 14.43
N ALA A 176 20.69 3.83 13.29
CA ALA A 176 21.37 4.49 12.20
C ALA A 176 20.37 5.34 11.40
N THR A 177 20.86 6.34 10.69
CA THR A 177 20.00 7.24 9.92
C THR A 177 20.26 7.06 8.44
N GLU A 178 19.25 6.57 7.74
CA GLU A 178 19.24 6.55 6.29
C GLU A 178 18.94 7.94 5.72
N SER A 179 19.42 8.15 4.50
CA SER A 179 19.13 9.33 3.72
C SER A 179 18.16 9.00 2.60
N VAL A 180 17.08 9.76 2.52
CA VAL A 180 16.07 9.67 1.48
C VAL A 180 16.14 10.89 0.59
N VAL A 181 16.51 10.68 -0.67
CA VAL A 181 16.61 11.72 -1.69
C VAL A 181 15.44 11.59 -2.66
N LYS A 182 14.59 12.63 -2.72
CA LYS A 182 13.36 12.64 -3.53
C LYS A 182 13.43 13.74 -4.57
N SER A 183 12.79 13.58 -5.73
CA SER A 183 12.55 14.73 -6.59
C SER A 183 11.48 15.68 -6.01
N ARG A 184 11.66 16.99 -6.23
CA ARG A 184 10.71 18.06 -5.89
C ARG A 184 9.85 18.53 -7.06
N ILE A 185 10.08 18.05 -8.28
CA ILE A 185 9.41 18.60 -9.47
C ILE A 185 8.87 17.52 -10.40
N ILE A 186 7.68 17.79 -10.93
CA ILE A 186 6.98 16.92 -11.90
C ILE A 186 7.84 16.51 -13.11
N PRO A 187 8.72 17.37 -13.69
CA PRO A 187 9.57 16.97 -14.82
C PRO A 187 10.55 15.83 -14.56
N ASP A 188 10.93 15.56 -13.31
CA ASP A 188 11.76 14.39 -12.98
C ASP A 188 10.93 13.12 -12.76
N CYS A 189 9.61 13.27 -12.65
CA CYS A 189 8.67 12.19 -12.40
C CYS A 189 8.25 11.55 -13.73
N THR A 190 7.68 10.35 -13.66
CA THR A 190 6.97 9.78 -14.79
C THR A 190 5.77 10.68 -15.13
N GLY A 191 5.24 10.57 -16.36
CA GLY A 191 4.10 11.37 -16.83
C GLY A 191 2.80 11.24 -16.01
N THR A 192 2.81 10.44 -14.94
CA THR A 192 1.70 10.22 -13.99
C THR A 192 2.03 10.68 -12.56
N ASN A 193 2.92 11.67 -12.38
CA ASN A 193 3.31 12.21 -11.07
C ASN A 193 4.00 11.19 -10.13
N ILE A 194 4.52 10.09 -10.69
CA ILE A 194 5.27 9.09 -9.93
C ILE A 194 6.74 9.49 -9.99
N CYS A 195 7.29 9.93 -8.87
CA CYS A 195 8.59 10.54 -8.77
C CYS A 195 9.62 9.55 -8.20
N PRO A 196 10.88 9.61 -8.66
CA PRO A 196 11.95 8.77 -8.11
C PRO A 196 12.26 9.13 -6.67
N VAL A 197 12.51 8.10 -5.86
CA VAL A 197 12.95 8.20 -4.47
C VAL A 197 14.11 7.24 -4.23
N LEU A 198 15.25 7.78 -3.81
CA LEU A 198 16.49 7.04 -3.63
C LEU A 198 16.80 6.98 -2.14
N VAL A 199 17.15 5.80 -1.65
CA VAL A 199 17.47 5.57 -0.23
C VAL A 199 18.90 5.09 -0.10
N PHE A 200 19.64 5.74 0.80
CA PHE A 200 21.04 5.47 1.10
C PHE A 200 21.20 5.11 2.57
N ASP A 201 22.06 4.14 2.87
CA ASP A 201 22.44 3.83 4.24
C ASP A 201 23.33 4.92 4.86
N GLU A 202 23.65 4.78 6.15
CA GLU A 202 24.52 5.73 6.88
C GLU A 202 25.92 5.86 6.25
N SER A 203 26.39 4.82 5.55
CA SER A 203 27.70 4.80 4.88
C SER A 203 27.68 5.50 3.51
N GLY A 204 26.48 5.83 3.03
CA GLY A 204 26.25 6.46 1.73
C GLY A 204 26.16 5.49 0.56
N LYS A 205 26.00 4.19 0.82
CA LYS A 205 25.69 3.21 -0.20
C LYS A 205 24.19 3.27 -0.50
N LYS A 206 23.84 3.29 -1.78
CA LYS A 206 22.44 3.21 -2.21
C LYS A 206 21.88 1.82 -1.89
N ILE A 207 20.82 1.79 -1.09
CA ILE A 207 20.13 0.57 -0.63
C ILE A 207 18.71 0.45 -1.19
N GLY A 208 18.19 1.50 -1.83
CA GLY A 208 16.88 1.50 -2.48
C GLY A 208 16.77 2.52 -3.62
N ASP A 209 16.04 2.13 -4.66
CA ASP A 209 15.60 2.98 -5.78
C ASP A 209 14.13 2.69 -6.03
N PHE A 210 13.29 3.69 -5.76
CA PHE A 210 11.85 3.55 -5.70
C PHE A 210 11.16 4.63 -6.54
N TYR A 211 9.88 4.40 -6.80
CA TYR A 211 9.02 5.33 -7.51
C TYR A 211 7.72 5.47 -6.73
N SER A 212 7.33 6.71 -6.42
CA SER A 212 6.14 7.00 -5.64
C SER A 212 5.44 8.28 -6.08
N GLU A 213 4.11 8.31 -5.98
CA GLU A 213 3.31 9.49 -6.28
C GLU A 213 3.64 10.62 -5.33
N ALA A 214 3.94 11.78 -5.92
CA ALA A 214 4.44 12.95 -5.20
C ALA A 214 5.65 12.64 -4.28
N ALA A 215 6.41 11.58 -4.59
CA ALA A 215 7.52 11.07 -3.80
C ALA A 215 7.17 10.71 -2.32
N GLN A 216 5.92 10.35 -2.05
CA GLN A 216 5.50 9.98 -0.69
C GLN A 216 5.99 8.58 -0.32
N ILE A 217 6.50 8.40 0.90
CA ILE A 217 6.88 7.09 1.44
C ILE A 217 6.10 6.85 2.72
N GLY A 218 5.49 5.68 2.82
CA GLY A 218 4.89 5.16 4.04
C GLY A 218 5.77 4.07 4.65
N LEU A 219 5.82 4.02 5.98
CA LEU A 219 6.47 2.96 6.75
C LEU A 219 5.44 2.22 7.61
N PHE A 220 5.52 0.90 7.61
CA PHE A 220 4.74 0.04 8.50
C PHE A 220 5.52 -1.22 8.85
N GLY A 221 5.84 -1.41 10.13
CA GLY A 221 6.73 -2.48 10.56
C GLY A 221 8.13 -2.31 9.95
N ASP A 222 8.62 -3.36 9.29
CA ASP A 222 9.90 -3.43 8.57
C ASP A 222 9.76 -3.20 7.06
N GLU A 223 8.60 -2.66 6.63
CA GLU A 223 8.26 -2.46 5.22
C GLU A 223 8.12 -0.99 4.85
N LEU A 224 8.68 -0.67 3.69
CA LEU A 224 8.55 0.59 2.99
C LEU A 224 7.51 0.44 1.88
N TYR A 225 6.58 1.40 1.83
CA TYR A 225 5.54 1.45 0.83
C TYR A 225 5.70 2.67 -0.06
N THR A 226 5.63 2.43 -1.37
CA THR A 226 5.38 3.48 -2.35
C THR A 226 4.00 3.30 -2.96
N PHE A 227 3.29 4.40 -3.14
CA PHE A 227 1.94 4.39 -3.68
C PHE A 227 1.93 5.18 -4.98
N GLY A 228 1.04 4.79 -5.87
CA GLY A 228 0.68 5.56 -7.03
C GLY A 228 -0.81 5.43 -7.30
N ARG A 229 -1.33 6.33 -8.11
CA ARG A 229 -2.75 6.38 -8.49
C ARG A 229 -3.39 5.03 -8.80
N TYR A 230 -2.66 4.14 -9.47
CA TYR A 230 -3.17 2.84 -9.89
C TYR A 230 -2.50 1.68 -9.19
N GLY A 231 -1.76 1.87 -8.10
CA GLY A 231 -0.99 0.76 -7.57
C GLY A 231 -0.12 1.11 -6.38
N PHE A 232 0.49 0.10 -5.80
CA PHE A 232 1.50 0.30 -4.77
C PHE A 232 2.58 -0.76 -4.89
N SER A 233 3.75 -0.44 -4.36
CA SER A 233 4.84 -1.39 -4.21
C SER A 233 5.24 -1.44 -2.74
N SER A 234 5.44 -2.63 -2.21
CA SER A 234 6.03 -2.84 -0.89
C SER A 234 7.45 -3.39 -1.01
N TYR A 235 8.29 -2.97 -0.09
CA TYR A 235 9.69 -3.36 -0.02
C TYR A 235 10.03 -3.68 1.43
N ALA A 236 10.63 -4.84 1.66
CA ALA A 236 11.09 -5.21 3.00
C ALA A 236 12.58 -5.07 3.13
N PHE A 237 12.98 -4.64 4.32
CA PHE A 237 14.38 -4.58 4.68
C PHE A 237 14.91 -5.97 5.06
N ASP A 238 15.95 -6.43 4.37
CA ASP A 238 16.60 -7.72 4.64
C ASP A 238 17.84 -7.60 5.54
N GLY A 239 18.07 -6.42 6.11
CA GLY A 239 19.27 -6.09 6.89
C GLY A 239 20.39 -5.42 6.08
N GLN A 240 20.30 -5.38 4.75
CA GLN A 240 21.31 -4.71 3.89
C GLN A 240 20.70 -3.86 2.78
N THR A 241 19.55 -4.28 2.26
CA THR A 241 18.86 -3.62 1.16
C THR A 241 17.36 -3.76 1.32
N TYR A 242 16.63 -2.93 0.59
CA TYR A 242 15.22 -3.17 0.39
C TYR A 242 15.02 -4.20 -0.71
N SER A 243 14.48 -5.36 -0.34
CA SER A 243 14.02 -6.39 -1.26
C SER A 243 12.59 -6.07 -1.68
N HIS A 244 12.34 -5.99 -2.98
CA HIS A 244 11.00 -5.81 -3.50
C HIS A 244 10.15 -7.04 -3.15
N LYS A 245 9.04 -6.82 -2.44
CA LYS A 245 8.12 -7.88 -2.04
C LYS A 245 7.02 -8.05 -3.07
N GLU A 246 6.22 -7.01 -3.30
CA GLU A 246 5.01 -7.10 -4.10
C GLU A 246 4.75 -5.78 -4.84
N THR A 247 4.29 -5.85 -6.09
CA THR A 247 3.73 -4.72 -6.85
C THR A 247 2.28 -5.04 -7.17
N PHE A 248 1.37 -4.13 -6.84
CA PHE A 248 -0.04 -4.24 -7.19
C PHE A 248 -0.43 -3.11 -8.10
N MET A 249 -1.19 -3.44 -9.14
CA MET A 249 -1.79 -2.45 -10.03
C MET A 249 -3.29 -2.71 -10.15
N SER A 250 -4.10 -1.66 -10.06
CA SER A 250 -5.48 -1.70 -10.49
C SER A 250 -5.54 -1.91 -11.99
N LEU A 251 -6.33 -2.87 -12.42
CA LEU A 251 -6.36 -3.35 -13.80
C LEU A 251 -7.43 -2.66 -14.66
N ALA A 252 -8.29 -1.86 -14.03
CA ALA A 252 -9.31 -1.09 -14.71
C ALA A 252 -9.32 0.37 -14.23
N ALA A 253 -8.93 1.27 -15.13
CA ALA A 253 -9.46 2.64 -15.11
C ALA A 253 -10.72 2.63 -15.97
N PRO A 254 -11.92 2.96 -15.45
CA PRO A 254 -13.08 3.05 -16.32
C PRO A 254 -12.84 4.17 -17.33
N GLY A 255 -12.93 3.80 -18.59
CA GLY A 255 -13.24 4.76 -19.64
C GLY A 255 -14.58 5.39 -19.30
N LYS A 256 -14.63 6.72 -19.34
CA LYS A 256 -15.89 7.46 -19.40
C LYS A 256 -16.73 7.01 -20.59
#